data_AF-A0A6I4IH20-F1
#
_entry.id   AF-A0A6I4IH20-F1
#
_cell.length_a   1.000
_cell.length_b   1.000
_cell.length_c   1.000
_cell.angle_alpha   90.00
_cell.angle_beta   90.00
_cell.angle_gamma   90.00
#
_symmetry.space_group_name_H-M   'P 1'
#
loop_
_entity.id
_entity.type
_entity.pdbx_description
1 polymer ?
#
loop_
_entity_poly.entity_id
_entity_poly.type
_entity_poly.pdbx_seq_one_letter_code
_entity_poly.pdbx_strand_id
1 'polypeptide(L)'
;MIAILKKELPEEIAVYKSQMQNNNWQEAAQSVHKLKHKVSILGLEKSYYLAETYEENLKNKVSTFQNEFEIVLEAMLNFVQTL
;
A
#
# COMPACT_ATOMS: atom_id res chain seq x y z
N MET A 1 -15.42 12.27 0.17
CA MET A 1 -14.64 11.06 -0.21
C MET A 1 -13.16 11.38 -0.42
N ILE A 2 -12.79 12.31 -1.29
CA ILE A 2 -11.37 12.68 -1.55
C ILE A 2 -10.64 13.20 -0.30
N ALA A 3 -11.28 14.06 0.50
CA ALA A 3 -10.69 14.56 1.75
C ALA A 3 -10.37 13.47 2.79
N ILE A 4 -11.16 12.38 2.80
CA ILE A 4 -10.91 11.22 3.68
C ILE A 4 -9.70 10.45 3.16
N LEU A 5 -9.63 10.21 1.84
CA LEU A 5 -8.50 9.55 1.21
C LEU A 5 -7.18 10.31 1.43
N LYS A 6 -7.19 11.65 1.31
CA LYS A 6 -6.06 12.55 1.60
C LYS A 6 -5.53 12.41 3.03
N LYS A 7 -6.42 12.13 3.99
CA LYS A 7 -6.06 11.98 5.39
C LYS A 7 -5.59 10.56 5.71
N GLU A 8 -6.35 9.55 5.30
CA GLU A 8 -6.08 8.16 5.68
C GLU A 8 -4.91 7.54 4.93
N LEU A 9 -4.71 7.85 3.64
CA LEU A 9 -3.65 7.25 2.83
C LEU A 9 -2.25 7.41 3.45
N PRO A 10 -1.81 8.62 3.86
CA PRO A 10 -0.50 8.77 4.52
C PRO A 10 -0.42 8.05 5.87
N GLU A 11 -1.52 8.00 6.64
CA GLU A 11 -1.57 7.27 7.92
C GLU A 11 -1.38 5.76 7.71
N GLU A 12 -2.08 5.18 6.73
CA GLU A 12 -1.95 3.74 6.42
C GLU A 12 -0.57 3.38 5.86
N ILE A 13 0.03 4.25 5.06
CA ILE A 13 1.40 4.05 4.55
C ILE A 13 2.41 4.08 5.71
N ALA A 14 2.24 4.98 6.68
CA ALA A 14 3.10 5.04 7.85
C ALA A 14 2.98 3.77 8.72
N VAL A 15 1.76 3.26 8.91
CA VAL A 15 1.51 2.00 9.62
C VAL A 15 2.19 0.83 8.92
N TYR A 16 2.01 0.70 7.60
CA TYR A 16 2.69 -0.31 6.79
C TYR A 16 4.22 -0.25 6.93
N LYS A 17 4.81 0.95 6.79
CA LYS A 17 6.27 1.13 6.91
C LYS A 17 6.79 0.74 8.29
N SER A 18 6.06 1.10 9.35
CA SER A 18 6.39 0.70 10.72
C SER A 18 6.32 -0.82 10.90
N GLN A 19 5.29 -1.48 10.38
CA GLN A 19 5.17 -2.95 10.44
C GLN A 19 6.31 -3.65 9.69
N MET A 20 6.69 -3.13 8.52
CA MET A 20 7.85 -3.62 7.77
C MET A 20 9.16 -3.47 8.54
N GLN A 21 9.39 -2.32 9.19
CA GLN A 21 10.56 -2.09 10.05
C GLN A 21 10.62 -3.03 11.26
N ASN A 22 9.46 -3.38 11.83
CA ASN A 22 9.34 -4.30 12.95
C ASN A 22 9.33 -5.79 12.52
N ASN A 23 9.44 -6.09 11.21
CA ASN A 23 9.32 -7.45 10.66
C ASN A 23 7.96 -8.12 10.98
N ASN A 24 6.90 -7.32 11.16
CA ASN A 24 5.55 -7.80 11.42
C ASN A 24 4.85 -8.16 10.10
N TRP A 25 5.31 -9.23 9.46
CA TRP A 25 4.90 -9.63 8.10
C TRP A 25 3.40 -9.80 7.90
N GLN A 26 2.70 -10.41 8.87
CA GLN A 26 1.25 -10.61 8.79
C GLN A 26 0.49 -9.29 8.86
N GLU A 27 0.91 -8.37 9.72
CA GLU A 27 0.28 -7.05 9.84
C GLU A 27 0.58 -6.19 8.62
N ALA A 28 1.82 -6.23 8.12
CA ALA A 28 2.19 -5.58 6.87
C ALA A 28 1.32 -6.08 5.70
N ALA A 29 1.07 -7.38 5.59
CA ALA A 29 0.15 -7.93 4.59
C ALA A 29 -1.29 -7.40 4.74
N GLN A 30 -1.79 -7.27 5.96
CA GLN A 30 -3.11 -6.65 6.21
C GLN A 30 -3.14 -5.17 5.80
N SER A 31 -2.06 -4.43 6.04
CA SER A 31 -1.95 -3.04 5.58
C SER A 31 -1.88 -2.93 4.06
N VAL A 32 -1.13 -3.82 3.38
CA VAL A 32 -1.11 -3.92 1.91
C VAL A 32 -2.51 -4.22 1.36
N HIS A 33 -3.28 -5.11 2.01
CA HIS A 33 -4.65 -5.39 1.61
C HIS A 33 -5.56 -4.14 1.66
N LYS A 34 -5.43 -3.31 2.71
CA LYS A 34 -6.18 -2.05 2.82
C LYS A 34 -5.74 -1.03 1.77
N LEU A 35 -4.44 -0.88 1.56
CA LEU A 35 -3.86 0.00 0.54
C LEU A 35 -4.29 -0.45 -0.87
N LYS A 36 -4.37 -1.75 -1.14
CA LYS A 36 -4.85 -2.34 -2.39
C LYS A 36 -6.28 -1.90 -2.74
N HIS A 37 -7.18 -1.80 -1.75
CA HIS A 37 -8.52 -1.24 -1.99
C HIS A 37 -8.47 0.21 -2.45
N LYS A 38 -7.59 1.03 -1.86
CA LYS A 38 -7.40 2.43 -2.30
C LYS A 38 -6.78 2.51 -3.69
N VAL A 39 -5.86 1.61 -4.05
CA VAL A 39 -5.31 1.47 -5.42
C VAL A 39 -6.43 1.21 -6.43
N SER A 40 -7.38 0.32 -6.10
CA SER A 40 -8.55 0.02 -6.93
C SER A 40 -9.49 1.23 -7.07
N ILE A 41 -9.73 1.97 -5.98
CA ILE A 41 -10.54 3.20 -6.00
C ILE A 41 -9.94 4.27 -6.93
N LEU A 42 -8.61 4.34 -7.02
CA LEU A 42 -7.89 5.25 -7.93
C LEU A 42 -7.80 4.72 -9.37
N GLY A 43 -8.34 3.53 -9.67
CA GLY A 43 -8.35 2.95 -11.02
C GLY A 43 -6.98 2.44 -11.50
N LEU A 44 -6.04 2.15 -10.58
CA LEU A 44 -4.69 1.72 -10.92
C LEU A 44 -4.60 0.19 -11.05
N GLU A 45 -5.18 -0.38 -12.11
CA GLU A 45 -5.33 -1.85 -12.27
C GLU A 45 -4.00 -2.63 -12.21
N LYS A 46 -2.94 -2.15 -12.87
CA LYS A 46 -1.62 -2.82 -12.81
C LYS A 46 -1.04 -2.82 -11.41
N SER A 47 -1.18 -1.70 -10.71
CA SER A 47 -0.74 -1.54 -9.33
C SER A 47 -1.55 -2.41 -8.37
N TYR A 48 -2.82 -2.69 -8.67
CA TYR A 48 -3.66 -3.59 -7.89
C TYR A 48 -3.07 -5.02 -7.89
N TYR A 49 -2.73 -5.55 -9.07
CA TYR A 49 -2.13 -6.89 -9.17
C TYR A 49 -0.75 -6.97 -8.51
N LEU A 50 0.03 -5.89 -8.59
CA LEU A 50 1.31 -5.80 -7.87
C LEU A 50 1.09 -5.85 -6.36
N ALA A 51 0.12 -5.08 -5.84
CA ALA A 51 -0.23 -5.08 -4.43
C ALA A 51 -0.76 -6.44 -3.96
N GLU A 52 -1.56 -7.13 -4.79
CA GLU A 52 -2.07 -8.47 -4.51
C GLU A 52 -0.94 -9.50 -4.41
N THR A 53 -0.02 -9.50 -5.38
CA THR A 53 1.15 -10.39 -5.36
C THR A 53 2.05 -10.09 -4.14
N TYR A 54 2.23 -8.81 -3.84
CA TYR A 54 3.02 -8.39 -2.68
C TYR A 54 2.38 -8.80 -1.35
N GLU A 55 1.05 -8.70 -1.23
CA GLU A 55 0.27 -9.16 -0.09
C GLU A 55 0.53 -10.65 0.20
N GLU A 56 0.51 -11.48 -0.85
CA GLU A 56 0.78 -12.92 -0.73
C GLU A 56 2.24 -13.22 -0.37
N ASN A 57 3.19 -12.47 -0.93
CA ASN A 57 4.61 -12.60 -0.57
C ASN A 57 4.83 -12.29 0.91
N LEU A 58 4.22 -11.23 1.44
CA LEU A 58 4.35 -10.85 2.84
C LEU A 58 3.77 -11.92 3.78
N LYS A 59 2.66 -12.59 3.41
CA LYS A 59 2.13 -13.73 4.18
C LYS A 59 3.14 -14.89 4.28
N ASN A 60 4.00 -15.03 3.27
CA ASN A 60 5.10 -16.00 3.23
C ASN A 60 6.43 -15.44 3.78
N LYS A 61 6.43 -14.26 4.40
CA LYS A 61 7.63 -13.55 4.91
C LYS A 61 8.66 -13.20 3.83
N VAL A 62 8.17 -13.00 2.60
CA VAL A 62 8.97 -12.60 1.45
C VAL A 62 8.64 -11.13 1.12
N SER A 63 9.67 -10.30 0.95
CA SER A 63 9.51 -8.87 0.64
C SER A 63 9.70 -8.51 -0.84
N THR A 64 9.69 -9.51 -1.74
CA THR A 64 9.73 -9.29 -3.19
C THR A 64 8.61 -8.36 -3.63
N PHE A 65 8.92 -7.36 -4.46
CA PHE A 65 8.04 -6.25 -4.88
C PHE A 65 7.86 -5.10 -3.90
N GLN A 66 8.53 -5.10 -2.73
CA GLN A 66 8.46 -3.99 -1.78
C GLN A 66 8.77 -2.64 -2.43
N ASN A 67 9.90 -2.52 -3.13
CA ASN A 67 10.31 -1.24 -3.73
C ASN A 67 9.32 -0.75 -4.79
N GLU A 68 8.81 -1.66 -5.63
CA GLU A 68 7.80 -1.32 -6.64
C GLU A 68 6.47 -0.90 -6.01
N PHE A 69 6.07 -1.56 -4.92
CA PHE A 69 4.89 -1.18 -4.16
C PHE A 69 5.07 0.19 -3.49
N GLU A 70 6.24 0.50 -2.94
CA GLU A 70 6.52 1.81 -2.37
C GLU A 70 6.48 2.93 -3.41
N ILE A 71 6.94 2.69 -4.64
CA ILE A 71 6.80 3.63 -5.76
C ILE A 71 5.33 3.89 -6.09
N VAL A 72 4.50 2.85 -6.11
CA VAL A 72 3.04 2.99 -6.30
C VAL A 72 2.43 3.85 -5.20
N LEU A 73 2.77 3.60 -3.93
CA LEU A 73 2.25 4.36 -2.79
C LEU A 73 2.65 5.84 -2.85
N GLU A 74 3.89 6.13 -3.24
CA GLU A 74 4.37 7.50 -3.43
C GLU A 74 3.62 8.19 -4.59
N ALA A 75 3.41 7.51 -5.72
CA ALA A 75 2.62 8.05 -6.83
C ALA A 75 1.17 8.33 -6.42
N MET A 76 0.54 7.44 -5.65
CA MET A 76 -0.80 7.65 -5.10
C MET A 76 -0.84 8.86 -4.16
N LEU A 77 0.12 9.00 -3.25
CA LEU A 77 0.21 10.13 -2.33
C LEU A 77 0.32 11.45 -3.08
N ASN A 78 1.23 11.54 -4.05
CA ASN A 78 1.42 12.73 -4.88
C ASN A 78 0.13 13.07 -5.65
N PHE A 79 -0.48 12.09 -6.31
CA PHE A 79 -1.73 12.28 -7.04
C PHE A 79 -2.85 12.81 -6.13
N VAL A 80 -3.05 12.15 -4.98
CA VAL A 80 -4.10 12.53 -4.03
C VAL A 80 -3.85 13.92 -3.45
N GLN A 81 -2.60 14.35 -3.26
CA GLN A 81 -2.29 15.73 -2.83
C GLN A 81 -2.62 16.80 -3.88
N THR A 82 -2.56 16.46 -5.18
CA THR A 82 -2.88 17.40 -6.28
C THR A 82 -4.38 17.56 -6.59
N LEU A 83 -5.22 16.66 -6.07
CA LEU A 83 -6.70 16.78 -6.13
C LEU A 83 -7.22 17.84 -5.16
#